data_AF-A0A2E6SVL7-F1
#
_entry.id   AF-A0A2E6SVL7-F1
#
_cell.length_a   1.000
_cell.length_b   1.000
_cell.length_c   1.000
_cell.angle_alpha   90.00
_cell.angle_beta   90.00
_cell.angle_gamma   90.00
#
_symmetry.space_group_name_H-M   'P 1'
#
loop_
_entity.id
_entity.type
_entity.pdbx_description
1 polymer ?
#
loop_
_entity_poly.entity_id
_entity_poly.type
_entity_poly.pdbx_seq_one_letter_code
_entity_poly.pdbx_strand_id
1 'polypeptide(L)' 'MRRKIKIEERFLEQTETLVNDLLGAYFATPKCQLDAFTKAKIKGLIKRVISGEVEYLQEDPENYFSIYGEDHLNN' A
#
# COMPACT_ATOMS: atom_id res chain seq x y z
N MET A 1 13.99 -8.45 14.76
CA MET A 1 13.55 -8.37 13.35
C MET A 1 12.10 -8.82 13.14
N ARG A 2 11.71 -10.07 13.40
CA ARG A 2 10.34 -10.59 13.15
C ARG A 2 9.18 -9.71 13.62
N ARG A 3 9.29 -9.08 14.80
CA ARG A 3 8.26 -8.14 15.30
C ARG A 3 8.15 -6.87 14.45
N LYS A 4 9.26 -6.34 13.94
CA LYS A 4 9.28 -5.17 13.05
C LYS A 4 8.60 -5.48 11.73
N ILE A 5 8.96 -6.61 11.11
CA ILE A 5 8.32 -7.12 9.89
C ILE A 5 6.79 -7.20 10.05
N LYS A 6 6.29 -7.82 11.13
CA LYS A 6 4.83 -7.90 11.36
C LYS A 6 4.13 -6.56 11.55
N ILE A 7 4.81 -5.57 12.12
CA ILE A 7 4.25 -4.22 12.29
C ILE A 7 4.17 -3.54 10.93
N GLU A 8 5.24 -3.64 10.15
CA GLU A 8 5.35 -3.05 8.82
C GLU A 8 4.36 -3.67 7.83
N GLU A 9 4.26 -5.01 7.82
CA GLU A 9 3.27 -5.75 7.02
C GLU A 9 1.84 -5.28 7.33
N ARG A 10 1.50 -5.11 8.61
CA ARG A 10 0.19 -4.57 9.02
C ARG A 10 0.00 -3.12 8.57
N PHE A 11 1.05 -2.30 8.59
CA PHE A 11 1.00 -0.93 8.08
C PHE A 11 0.73 -0.90 6.57
N LEU A 12 1.37 -1.78 5.80
CA LEU A 12 1.14 -1.93 4.36
C LEU A 12 -0.31 -2.38 4.05
N GLU A 13 -0.84 -3.36 4.80
CA GLU A 13 -2.24 -3.80 4.68
C GLU A 13 -3.25 -2.70 5.01
N GLN A 14 -2.97 -1.91 6.07
CA GLN A 14 -3.80 -0.76 6.44
C GLN A 14 -3.75 0.34 5.38
N THR A 15 -2.60 0.54 4.76
CA THR A 15 -2.43 1.47 3.65
C THR A 15 -3.24 1.04 2.44
N GLU A 16 -3.22 -0.26 2.07
CA GLU A 16 -4.06 -0.79 1.01
C GLU A 16 -5.55 -0.52 1.27
N THR A 17 -6.00 -0.77 2.50
CA THR A 17 -7.39 -0.56 2.90
C THR A 17 -7.78 0.92 2.75
N LEU A 18 -6.98 1.83 3.31
CA LEU A 18 -7.23 3.27 3.26
C LEU A 18 -7.28 3.78 1.82
N VAL A 19 -6.32 3.38 0.98
CA VAL A 19 -6.28 3.80 -0.43
C VAL A 19 -7.49 3.28 -1.19
N ASN A 20 -7.90 2.02 -0.96
CA ASN A 20 -9.09 1.47 -1.59
C ASN A 20 -10.37 2.19 -1.17
N ASP A 21 -10.48 2.60 0.10
CA ASP A 21 -11.62 3.37 0.61
C ASP A 21 -11.67 4.76 -0.01
N LEU A 22 -10.54 5.46 -0.08
CA LEU A 22 -10.43 6.77 -0.73
C LEU A 22 -10.77 6.70 -2.22
N LEU A 23 -10.27 5.68 -2.92
CA LEU A 23 -10.62 5.42 -4.31
C LEU A 23 -12.10 5.10 -4.47
N GLY A 24 -12.67 4.29 -3.57
CA GLY A 24 -14.09 3.98 -3.55
C GLY A 24 -14.95 5.22 -3.40
N ALA A 25 -14.61 6.09 -2.44
CA ALA A 25 -15.28 7.36 -2.22
C ALA A 25 -15.18 8.27 -3.46
N TYR A 26 -13.99 8.41 -4.04
CA TYR A 26 -13.79 9.21 -5.25
C TYR A 26 -14.59 8.65 -6.45
N PHE A 27 -14.57 7.33 -6.66
CA PHE A 27 -15.26 6.67 -7.77
C PHE A 27 -16.79 6.77 -7.70
N ALA A 28 -17.34 6.97 -6.51
CA ALA A 28 -18.76 7.20 -6.27
C ALA A 28 -19.17 8.67 -6.48
N THR A 29 -18.21 9.61 -6.60
CA THR A 29 -18.55 11.01 -6.84
C THR A 29 -19.10 11.22 -8.27
N PRO A 30 -20.08 12.12 -8.45
CA PRO A 30 -20.61 12.45 -9.78
C PRO A 30 -19.59 13.16 -10.69
N LYS A 31 -18.46 13.62 -10.13
CA LYS A 31 -17.34 14.22 -10.86
C LYS A 31 -16.36 13.20 -11.42
N CYS A 32 -16.47 11.93 -11.03
CA CYS A 32 -15.55 10.88 -11.49
C CYS A 32 -15.87 10.51 -12.95
N GLN A 33 -14.97 10.88 -13.86
CA GLN A 33 -15.07 10.58 -15.30
C GLN A 33 -14.45 9.23 -15.70
N LEU A 34 -13.97 8.44 -14.74
CA LEU A 34 -13.32 7.17 -15.01
C LEU A 34 -14.36 6.09 -15.30
N ASP A 35 -14.13 5.32 -16.36
CA ASP A 35 -14.93 4.14 -16.67
C ASP A 35 -14.62 2.98 -15.70
N ALA A 36 -15.47 1.95 -15.73
CA ALA A 36 -15.36 0.80 -14.82
C ALA A 36 -14.05 0.01 -15.02
N PHE A 37 -13.55 -0.10 -16.24
CA PHE A 37 -12.30 -0.80 -16.53
C PHE A 37 -11.10 -0.03 -15.98
N THR A 38 -11.06 1.29 -16.16
CA THR A 38 -10.01 2.14 -15.60
C THR A 38 -10.01 2.09 -14.07
N LYS A 39 -11.20 2.14 -13.43
CA LYS A 39 -11.34 1.96 -11.98
C LYS A 39 -10.79 0.62 -11.49
N ALA A 40 -11.12 -0.48 -12.18
CA ALA A 40 -10.61 -1.81 -11.84
C ALA A 40 -9.09 -1.90 -12.02
N LYS A 41 -8.54 -1.32 -13.09
CA LYS A 41 -7.10 -1.29 -13.35
C LYS A 41 -6.33 -0.53 -12.26
N ILE A 42 -6.87 0.60 -11.78
CA ILE A 42 -6.25 1.36 -10.68
C ILE A 42 -6.23 0.50 -9.40
N LYS A 43 -7.36 -0.09 -9.00
CA LYS A 43 -7.40 -0.97 -7.81
C LYS A 43 -6.42 -2.14 -7.93
N GLY A 44 -6.33 -2.76 -9.11
CA GLY A 44 -5.38 -3.83 -9.37
C GLY A 44 -3.91 -3.38 -9.31
N LEU A 45 -3.61 -2.15 -9.73
CA LEU A 45 -2.27 -1.57 -9.59
C LEU A 45 -1.90 -1.37 -8.12
N ILE A 46 -2.78 -0.77 -7.31
CA ILE A 46 -2.54 -0.59 -5.88
C ILE A 46 -2.28 -1.93 -5.19
N LYS A 47 -3.13 -2.93 -5.44
CA LYS A 47 -2.94 -4.26 -4.88
C LYS A 47 -1.58 -4.86 -5.23
N ARG A 48 -1.16 -4.79 -6.49
CA ARG A 48 0.15 -5.32 -6.93
C ARG A 48 1.33 -4.59 -6.29
N VAL A 49 1.22 -3.27 -6.14
CA VAL A 49 2.27 -2.47 -5.48
C VAL A 49 2.41 -2.91 -4.02
N ILE A 50 1.30 -2.97 -3.27
CA ILE A 50 1.34 -3.38 -1.87
C ILE A 50 1.84 -4.82 -1.71
N SER A 51 1.40 -5.75 -2.56
CA SER A 51 1.92 -7.12 -2.54
C SER A 51 3.43 -7.16 -2.80
N GLY A 52 3.94 -6.37 -3.74
CA GLY A 52 5.38 -6.26 -4.01
C GLY A 52 6.17 -5.70 -2.83
N GLU A 53 5.62 -4.70 -2.13
CA GLU A 53 6.24 -4.16 -0.91
C GLU A 53 6.29 -5.21 0.22
N VAL A 54 5.22 -5.98 0.41
CA VAL A 54 5.19 -7.07 1.39
C VAL A 54 6.18 -8.18 1.02
N GLU A 55 6.26 -8.57 -0.26
CA GLU A 55 7.24 -9.53 -0.76
C GLU A 55 8.67 -9.05 -0.47
N TYR A 56 8.99 -7.80 -0.82
CA TYR A 56 10.31 -7.21 -0.57
C TYR A 56 10.65 -7.18 0.93
N LEU A 57 9.70 -6.77 1.77
CA LEU A 57 9.84 -6.79 3.23
C LEU A 57 10.15 -8.19 3.79
N GLN A 58 9.62 -9.25 3.19
CA GLN A 58 9.85 -10.63 3.63
C GLN A 58 11.15 -11.21 3.07
N GLU A 59 11.50 -10.90 1.83
CA GLU A 59 12.69 -11.41 1.14
C GLU A 59 13.99 -10.78 1.64
N ASP A 60 14.01 -9.45 1.82
CA ASP A 60 15.19 -8.70 2.23
C ASP A 60 14.84 -7.58 3.24
N PRO A 61 14.44 -7.97 4.47
CA PRO A 61 13.96 -7.02 5.49
C PRO A 61 15.02 -6.01 5.92
N GLU A 62 16.31 -6.36 5.92
CA GLU A 62 17.36 -5.45 6.37
C GLU A 62 17.53 -4.29 5.40
N ASN A 63 17.54 -4.59 4.10
CA ASN A 63 17.59 -3.57 3.06
C ASN A 63 16.28 -2.77 3.00
N TYR A 64 15.12 -3.44 3.12
CA TYR A 64 13.82 -2.76 3.21
C TYR A 64 13.82 -1.67 4.28
N PHE A 65 14.21 -2.03 5.51
CA PHE A 65 14.28 -1.07 6.61
C PHE A 65 15.45 -0.09 6.48
N SER A 66 16.51 -0.40 5.74
CA SER A 66 17.56 0.59 5.43
C SER A 66 17.07 1.69 4.49
N ILE A 67 16.11 1.39 3.60
CA ILE A 67 15.58 2.36 2.65
C ILE A 67 14.41 3.14 3.27
N TYR A 68 13.52 2.44 3.98
CA TYR A 68 12.24 3.01 4.44
C TYR A 68 12.12 3.17 5.96
N GLY A 69 12.99 2.53 6.75
CA GLY A 69 12.88 2.48 8.20
C GLY A 69 13.34 3.74 8.94
N GLU A 70 14.01 4.68 8.25
CA GLU A 70 14.42 5.97 8.85
C GLU A 70 13.28 6.99 8.92
N ASP A 71 12.20 6.83 8.15
CA ASP A 71 11.06 7.76 8.15
C ASP A 71 10.32 7.80 9.51
N HIS A 72 10.51 6.79 10.37
CA HIS A 72 9.96 6.75 11.73
C HIS A 72 10.81 7.50 12.78
N LEU A 73 12.04 7.92 12.45
CA LEU A 73 12.94 8.60 13.39
C LEU A 73 12.79 10.13 13.38
N ASN A 74 12.04 10.68 12.43
CA ASN A 74 11.88 12.12 12.22
C ASN A 74 10.49 12.68 12.59
N ASN A 75 9.64 11.90 13.28
CA ASN A 75 8.33 12.36 13.79
C ASN A 75 8.26 12.30 15.33
#